data_AF-A0A350IL87-F1
#
_entry.id   AF-A0A350IL87-F1
#
_cell.length_a   1.000
_cell.length_b   1.000
_cell.length_c   1.000
_cell.angle_alpha   90.00
_cell.angle_beta   90.00
_cell.angle_gamma   90.00
#
_symmetry.space_group_name_H-M   'P 1'
#
loop_
_entity.id
_entity.type
_entity.pdbx_description
1 polymer ?
#
loop_
_entity_poly.entity_id
_entity_poly.type
_entity_poly.pdbx_seq_one_letter_code
_entity_poly.pdbx_strand_id
1 'polypeptide(L)' 'MEEIASNNIVTEDKELYKGYRSKALEVLKKYNAYIWSDIDLVTDEHTFQGIILPRSETSDEFHIVLKLESGYN' A
#
# COMPACT_ATOMS: atom_id res chain seq x y z
N MET A 1 -16.62 -11.09 24.17
CA MET A 1 -15.80 -12.02 23.35
C MET A 1 -15.54 -11.50 21.93
N GLU A 2 -15.89 -10.24 21.61
CA GLU A 2 -15.76 -9.66 20.26
C GLU A 2 -14.46 -8.84 20.07
N GLU A 3 -13.82 -8.46 21.18
CA GLU A 3 -12.66 -7.55 21.21
C GLU A 3 -11.36 -8.15 20.68
N ILE A 4 -11.21 -9.49 20.72
CA ILE A 4 -9.97 -10.18 20.36
C ILE A 4 -9.81 -10.29 18.84
N ALA A 5 -10.90 -10.47 18.09
CA ALA A 5 -10.89 -10.58 16.63
C ALA A 5 -10.57 -9.23 15.97
N SER A 6 -11.14 -8.14 16.48
CA SER A 6 -10.90 -6.78 15.98
C SER A 6 -9.44 -6.35 16.14
N ASN A 7 -8.80 -6.71 17.26
CA ASN A 7 -7.39 -6.39 17.47
C ASN A 7 -6.47 -7.12 16.48
N ASN A 8 -6.75 -8.40 16.18
CA ASN A 8 -5.93 -9.15 15.21
C ASN A 8 -6.05 -8.58 13.79
N ILE A 9 -7.26 -8.23 13.34
CA ILE A 9 -7.50 -7.66 12.00
C ILE A 9 -6.78 -6.30 11.85
N VAL A 10 -6.86 -5.43 12.86
CA VAL A 10 -6.18 -4.12 12.84
C VAL A 10 -4.65 -4.28 12.80
N THR A 11 -4.13 -5.30 13.47
CA THR A 11 -2.68 -5.56 13.51
C THR A 11 -2.16 -6.11 12.18
N GLU A 12 -2.91 -7.03 11.54
CA GLU A 12 -2.60 -7.54 10.20
C GLU A 12 -2.65 -6.43 9.14
N ASP A 13 -3.68 -5.58 9.18
CA ASP A 13 -3.79 -4.43 8.27
C ASP A 13 -2.58 -3.49 8.38
N LYS A 14 -2.10 -3.23 9.60
CA LYS A 14 -0.95 -2.34 9.82
C LYS A 14 0.33 -2.89 9.20
N GLU A 15 0.52 -4.20 9.22
CA GLU A 15 1.68 -4.85 8.60
C GLU A 15 1.54 -4.94 7.08
N LEU A 16 0.36 -5.27 6.55
CA LEU A 16 0.10 -5.41 5.11
C LEU A 16 0.13 -4.07 4.35
N TYR A 17 -0.17 -2.96 5.01
CA TYR A 17 -0.27 -1.63 4.39
C TYR A 17 0.58 -0.57 5.09
N LYS A 18 1.72 -0.98 5.66
CA LYS A 18 2.56 -0.14 6.53
C LYS A 18 2.82 1.26 5.97
N GLY A 19 2.36 2.26 6.73
CA GLY A 19 2.56 3.69 6.44
C GLY A 19 1.52 4.33 5.51
N TYR A 20 0.62 3.53 4.91
CA TYR A 20 -0.50 4.05 4.13
C TYR A 20 -1.71 4.32 5.01
N ARG A 21 -2.45 5.38 4.67
CA ARG A 21 -3.69 5.78 5.35
C ARG A 21 -4.65 6.44 4.37
N SER A 22 -5.90 6.58 4.79
CA SER A 22 -6.96 7.29 4.06
C SER A 22 -7.00 6.90 2.58
N LYS A 23 -6.78 7.84 1.64
CA LYS A 23 -6.97 7.63 0.20
C LYS A 23 -6.06 6.58 -0.41
N ALA A 24 -4.76 6.62 -0.14
CA ALA A 24 -3.87 5.59 -0.66
C ALA A 24 -4.21 4.20 -0.09
N LEU A 25 -4.59 4.12 1.21
CA LEU A 25 -5.00 2.86 1.83
C LEU A 25 -6.30 2.30 1.23
N GLU A 26 -7.30 3.16 0.98
CA GLU A 26 -8.55 2.77 0.32
C GLU A 26 -8.29 2.13 -1.05
N VAL A 27 -7.37 2.69 -1.83
CA VAL A 27 -6.98 2.16 -3.14
C VAL A 27 -6.27 0.82 -3.02
N LEU A 28 -5.27 0.71 -2.13
CA LEU A 28 -4.54 -0.54 -1.92
C LEU A 28 -5.46 -1.69 -1.49
N LYS A 29 -6.38 -1.43 -0.56
CA LYS A 29 -7.39 -2.40 -0.12
C LYS A 29 -8.35 -2.79 -1.25
N LYS A 30 -8.81 -1.82 -2.04
CA LYS A 30 -9.72 -2.06 -3.17
C LYS A 30 -9.15 -3.06 -4.18
N TYR A 31 -7.84 -2.98 -4.44
CA TYR A 31 -7.15 -3.86 -5.38
C TYR A 31 -6.42 -5.03 -4.70
N ASN A 32 -6.58 -5.18 -3.38
CA ASN A 32 -5.92 -6.22 -2.60
C ASN A 32 -4.39 -6.24 -2.82
N ALA A 33 -3.82 -5.04 -2.93
CA ALA A 33 -2.41 -4.79 -3.22
C ALA A 33 -1.68 -4.37 -1.94
N TYR A 34 -0.68 -5.14 -1.55
CA TYR A 34 0.03 -4.98 -0.29
C TYR A 34 1.42 -4.38 -0.49
N ILE A 35 2.05 -3.90 0.58
CA ILE A 35 3.50 -3.67 0.53
C ILE A 35 4.20 -4.96 0.06
N TRP A 36 5.28 -4.80 -0.70
CA TRP A 36 6.04 -5.87 -1.35
C TRP A 36 5.33 -6.62 -2.48
N SER A 37 4.11 -6.24 -2.84
CA SER A 37 3.47 -6.77 -4.05
C SER A 37 4.17 -6.23 -5.29
N ASP A 38 4.46 -7.12 -6.23
CA ASP A 38 4.80 -6.77 -7.61
C ASP A 38 3.50 -6.43 -8.36
N ILE A 39 3.46 -5.24 -8.97
CA ILE A 39 2.24 -4.72 -9.58
C ILE A 39 2.49 -4.10 -10.95
N ASP A 40 1.48 -4.22 -11.81
CA ASP A 40 1.29 -3.37 -12.98
C ASP A 40 0.35 -2.22 -12.60
N LEU A 41 0.86 -0.99 -12.58
CA LEU A 41 0.08 0.23 -12.30
C LEU A 41 -0.19 0.96 -13.61
N VAL A 42 -1.46 1.07 -13.97
CA VAL A 42 -1.91 1.79 -15.16
C VAL A 42 -2.52 3.13 -14.76
N THR A 43 -1.99 4.21 -15.31
CA THR A 43 -2.62 5.54 -15.30
C THR A 43 -3.11 5.89 -16.70
N ASP A 44 -3.78 7.04 -16.83
CA ASP A 44 -4.25 7.51 -18.14
C ASP A 44 -3.10 7.76 -19.14
N GLU A 45 -1.89 8.03 -18.64
CA GLU A 45 -0.73 8.42 -19.47
C GLU A 45 0.34 7.34 -19.56
N HIS A 46 0.55 6.56 -18.50
CA HIS A 46 1.70 5.67 -18.37
C HIS A 46 1.33 4.35 -17.67
N THR A 47 2.11 3.32 -17.96
CA THR A 47 2.11 2.08 -17.18
C THR A 47 3.44 1.92 -16.47
N PHE A 48 3.39 1.57 -15.19
CA PHE A 48 4.56 1.33 -14.36
C PHE A 48 4.52 -0.12 -13.88
N GLN A 49 5.70 -0.75 -13.83
CA GLN A 49 5.88 -2.07 -13.23
C GLN A 49 6.86 -1.94 -12.08
N GLY A 50 6.53 -2.54 -10.93
CA GLY A 50 7.41 -2.47 -9.78
C GLY A 50 6.78 -2.96 -8.48
N ILE A 51 7.52 -2.76 -7.40
CA ILE A 51 7.17 -3.27 -6.07
C ILE A 51 6.66 -2.14 -5.18
N ILE A 52 5.50 -2.32 -4.57
CA ILE A 52 4.97 -1.34 -3.60
C ILE A 52 5.86 -1.33 -2.35
N LEU A 53 6.35 -0.15 -1.96
CA LEU A 53 7.14 0.00 -0.74
C LEU A 53 6.29 0.50 0.43
N PRO A 54 6.70 0.27 1.69
CA PRO A 54 6.16 0.98 2.83
C PRO A 54 6.33 2.49 2.67
N ARG A 55 5.35 3.27 3.14
CA ARG A 55 5.42 4.74 3.12
C ARG A 55 5.80 5.28 4.51
N SER A 56 6.36 6.48 4.56
CA SER A 56 6.53 7.17 5.84
C SER A 56 5.17 7.64 6.38
N GLU A 57 4.91 7.44 7.66
CA GLU A 57 3.69 7.93 8.33
C GLU A 57 3.60 9.47 8.35
N THR A 58 4.74 10.16 8.24
CA THR A 58 4.80 11.63 8.19
C THR A 58 4.56 12.21 6.79
N SER A 59 4.61 11.38 5.74
CA SER A 59 4.28 11.80 4.37
C SER A 59 2.77 11.93 4.19
N ASP A 60 2.33 12.60 3.14
CA ASP A 60 0.91 12.73 2.81
C ASP A 60 0.22 11.38 2.48
N GLU A 61 -1.11 11.41 2.44
CA GLU A 61 -1.98 10.23 2.31
C GLU A 61 -2.44 9.92 0.87
N PHE A 62 -1.94 10.65 -0.14
CA PHE A 62 -2.45 10.60 -1.50
C PHE A 62 -1.58 9.81 -2.49
N HIS A 63 -0.40 9.34 -2.07
CA HIS A 63 0.58 8.72 -2.97
C HIS A 63 0.94 7.29 -2.55
N ILE A 64 1.19 6.45 -3.55
CA ILE A 64 1.77 5.10 -3.43
C ILE A 64 3.24 5.17 -3.85
N VAL A 65 4.14 4.57 -3.08
CA VAL A 65 5.58 4.48 -3.40
C VAL A 65 5.83 3.18 -4.15
N LEU A 66 6.46 3.27 -5.32
CA LEU A 66 6.73 2.14 -6.19
C LEU A 66 8.22 2.07 -6.51
N LYS A 67 8.87 0.94 -6.20
CA LYS A 67 10.23 0.67 -6.68
C LYS A 67 10.18 0.05 -8.06
N LEU A 68 10.64 0.80 -9.05
CA LEU A 68 10.76 0.35 -10.44
C LEU A 68 11.92 -0.65 -10.60
N GLU A 69 11.90 -1.43 -11.70
CA GLU A 69 12.98 -2.37 -12.04
C GLU A 69 14.36 -1.69 -12.12
N SER A 70 14.40 -0.43 -12.58
CA SER A 70 15.61 0.40 -12.61
C SER A 70 16.20 0.70 -11.23
N GLY A 71 15.47 0.39 -10.15
CA GLY A 71 15.88 0.64 -8.76
C GLY A 71 15.49 2.01 -8.20
N TYR A 72 14.82 2.84 -9.00
CA TYR A 72 14.26 4.12 -8.56
C TYR A 72 12.92 3.91 -7.84
N ASN A 73 12.65 4.75 -6.84
CA ASN A 73 11.40 4.77 -6.07
C ASN A 73 10.52 5.96 -6.46
#